data_AF-A0A3D0VEK5-F1
#
_entry.id   AF-A0A3D0VEK5-F1
#
_cell.length_a   1.000
_cell.length_b   1.000
_cell.length_c   1.000
_cell.angle_alpha   90.00
_cell.angle_beta   90.00
_cell.angle_gamma   90.00
#
_symmetry.space_group_name_H-M   'P 1'
#
loop_
_entity.id
_entity.type
_entity.pdbx_description
1 polymer ?
#
loop_
_entity_poly.entity_id
_entity_poly.type
_entity_poly.pdbx_seq_one_letter_code
_entity_poly.pdbx_strand_id
1 'polypeptide(L)'
;GLIVSPPKAGKTLILQSIANAITTNNPEVHLMMVLVDERPEEVTDMQRTVKGEVIASTFDRPADDHTTVAELSIERAKRLVEMGMDVVVLLDSMTRLGRAYNLAAPASGRILSGGVDSAALYPPKRFFGAARNIENGGSLTILATALVETGSKMDEVIFEEFKGTGNMELHLDRSLVEKRLYPAIH
;
A
#
# COMPACT_ATOMS: atom_id res chain seq x y z
N GLY A 1 1.84 -6.55 5.90
CA GLY A 1 0.43 -6.76 6.26
C GLY A 1 -0.48 -6.04 5.28
N LEU A 2 -1.66 -6.59 5.02
CA LEU A 2 -2.68 -5.99 4.17
C LEU A 2 -3.83 -5.43 5.03
N ILE A 3 -4.24 -4.20 4.75
CA ILE A 3 -5.46 -3.61 5.27
C ILE A 3 -6.51 -3.73 4.17
N VAL A 4 -7.34 -4.75 4.29
CA VAL A 4 -8.37 -5.10 3.32
C VAL A 4 -9.58 -4.22 3.59
N SER A 5 -9.93 -3.37 2.62
CA SER A 5 -10.93 -2.33 2.85
C SER A 5 -11.85 -2.16 1.65
N PRO A 6 -13.17 -2.30 1.85
CA PRO A 6 -14.14 -1.80 0.90
C PRO A 6 -14.03 -0.27 0.75
N PRO A 7 -14.42 0.30 -0.41
CA PRO A 7 -14.54 1.74 -0.56
C PRO A 7 -15.37 2.35 0.57
N LYS A 8 -14.89 3.47 1.12
CA LYS A 8 -15.55 4.22 2.21
C LYS A 8 -15.69 3.44 3.54
N ALA A 9 -14.94 2.36 3.76
CA ALA A 9 -14.91 1.65 5.04
C ALA A 9 -13.94 2.26 6.08
N GLY A 10 -13.33 3.41 5.80
CA GLY A 10 -12.45 4.13 6.75
C GLY A 10 -10.96 3.85 6.61
N LYS A 11 -10.46 3.36 5.45
CA LYS A 11 -9.03 3.07 5.22
C LYS A 11 -8.11 4.23 5.62
N THR A 12 -8.47 5.44 5.23
CA THR A 12 -7.69 6.66 5.46
C THR A 12 -7.50 6.94 6.96
N LEU A 13 -8.58 6.81 7.74
CA LEU A 13 -8.55 7.03 9.18
C LEU A 13 -7.69 5.98 9.89
N ILE A 14 -7.76 4.73 9.46
CA ILE A 14 -6.93 3.65 10.00
C ILE A 14 -5.45 3.89 9.67
N LEU A 15 -5.11 4.25 8.43
CA LEU A 15 -3.72 4.56 8.05
C LEU A 15 -3.16 5.74 8.85
N GLN A 16 -3.92 6.82 9.01
CA GLN A 16 -3.54 7.97 9.82
C GLN A 16 -3.35 7.58 11.30
N SER A 17 -4.24 6.75 11.84
CA SER A 17 -4.16 6.28 13.22
C SER A 17 -2.90 5.42 13.44
N ILE A 18 -2.57 4.53 12.51
CA ILE A 18 -1.35 3.71 12.54
C ILE A 18 -0.12 4.61 12.46
N ALA A 19 -0.07 5.54 11.52
CA ALA A 19 1.03 6.49 11.36
C ALA A 19 1.29 7.31 12.64
N ASN A 20 0.24 7.85 13.24
CA ASN A 20 0.33 8.63 14.47
C ASN A 20 0.75 7.78 15.67
N ALA A 21 0.26 6.54 15.76
CA ALA A 21 0.65 5.60 16.81
C ALA A 21 2.14 5.22 16.70
N ILE A 22 2.64 4.97 15.48
CA ILE A 22 4.07 4.67 15.26
C ILE A 22 4.92 5.85 15.67
N THR A 23 4.63 7.04 15.15
CA THR A 23 5.45 8.24 15.43
C THR A 23 5.43 8.69 16.88
N THR A 24 4.37 8.35 17.62
CA THR A 24 4.27 8.64 19.06
C THR A 24 5.01 7.61 19.91
N ASN A 25 4.85 6.32 19.59
CA ASN A 25 5.32 5.23 20.45
C ASN A 25 6.73 4.72 20.08
N ASN A 26 7.14 4.90 18.83
CA ASN A 26 8.42 4.43 18.28
C ASN A 26 9.01 5.55 17.38
N PRO A 27 9.36 6.72 17.95
CA PRO A 27 9.83 7.88 17.19
C PRO A 27 11.15 7.66 16.45
N GLU A 28 11.91 6.62 16.80
CA GLU A 28 13.13 6.17 16.13
C GLU A 28 12.86 5.48 14.78
N VAL A 29 11.64 4.98 14.56
CA VAL A 29 11.26 4.30 13.33
C VAL A 29 11.11 5.32 12.20
N HIS A 30 11.74 5.03 11.06
CA HIS A 30 11.60 5.85 9.86
C HIS A 30 10.27 5.55 9.17
N LEU A 31 9.28 6.43 9.34
CA LEU A 31 7.97 6.30 8.73
C LEU A 31 7.93 6.91 7.32
N MET A 32 7.58 6.09 6.34
CA MET A 32 7.34 6.47 4.94
C MET A 32 5.88 6.21 4.58
N MET A 33 5.18 7.23 4.08
CA MET A 33 3.85 7.11 3.50
C MET A 33 3.97 7.19 1.98
N VAL A 34 3.61 6.14 1.28
CA VAL A 34 3.65 6.05 -0.19
C VAL A 34 2.22 6.08 -0.72
N LEU A 35 1.87 7.14 -1.45
CA LEU A 35 0.54 7.36 -2.00
C LEU A 35 0.60 7.29 -3.53
N VAL A 36 -0.15 6.37 -4.13
CA VAL A 36 -0.18 6.17 -5.60
C VAL A 36 -1.58 6.28 -6.12
N ASP A 37 -1.76 7.07 -7.20
CA ASP A 37 -3.04 7.25 -7.88
C ASP A 37 -4.16 7.74 -6.91
N GLU A 38 -3.79 8.56 -5.93
CA GLU A 38 -4.73 9.21 -5.00
C GLU A 38 -4.97 10.68 -5.35
N ARG A 39 -6.02 11.27 -4.76
CA ARG A 39 -6.39 12.65 -5.06
C ARG A 39 -5.44 13.65 -4.41
N PRO A 40 -5.12 14.78 -5.06
CA PRO A 40 -4.23 15.81 -4.50
C PRO A 40 -4.67 16.31 -3.12
N GLU A 41 -5.98 16.43 -2.87
CA GLU A 41 -6.51 16.83 -1.57
C GLU A 41 -6.26 15.78 -0.48
N GLU A 42 -6.31 14.49 -0.82
CA GLU A 42 -6.02 13.39 0.11
C GLU A 42 -4.52 13.30 0.42
N VAL A 43 -3.66 13.54 -0.58
CA VAL A 43 -2.21 13.65 -0.38
C VAL A 43 -1.87 14.83 0.54
N THR A 44 -2.49 15.98 0.31
CA THR A 44 -2.28 17.18 1.13
C THR A 44 -2.72 16.94 2.58
N ASP A 45 -3.83 16.24 2.79
CA ASP A 45 -4.31 15.88 4.12
C ASP A 45 -3.31 14.96 4.86
N MET A 46 -2.76 13.96 4.17
CA MET A 46 -1.73 13.07 4.72
C MET A 46 -0.45 13.83 5.09
N GLN A 47 0.01 14.75 4.24
CA GLN A 47 1.19 15.59 4.52
C GLN A 47 1.04 16.46 5.77
N ARG A 48 -0.19 16.89 6.07
CA ARG A 48 -0.46 17.72 7.26
C ARG A 48 -0.65 16.88 8.52
N THR A 49 -1.19 15.68 8.39
CA THR A 49 -1.61 14.86 9.53
C THR A 49 -0.52 13.89 9.98
N VAL A 50 0.28 13.36 9.05
CA VAL A 50 1.30 12.34 9.34
C VAL A 50 2.66 12.99 9.52
N LYS A 51 3.30 12.72 10.67
CA LYS A 51 4.69 13.11 10.93
C LYS A 51 5.65 12.08 10.35
N GLY A 52 5.91 12.16 9.06
CA GLY A 52 6.82 11.23 8.38
C GLY A 52 7.16 11.70 6.97
N GLU A 53 7.93 10.88 6.26
CA GLU A 53 8.24 11.12 4.86
C GLU A 53 7.01 10.75 4.01
N VAL A 54 6.38 11.74 3.35
CA VAL A 54 5.26 11.48 2.43
C VAL A 54 5.75 11.56 0.99
N ILE A 55 5.67 10.43 0.29
CA ILE A 55 6.03 10.27 -1.11
C ILE A 55 4.74 9.99 -1.89
N ALA A 56 4.45 10.78 -2.92
CA ALA A 56 3.18 10.66 -3.62
C ALA A 56 3.30 10.83 -5.14
N SER A 57 2.44 10.11 -5.86
CA SER A 57 2.15 10.29 -7.28
C SER A 57 0.63 10.35 -7.45
N THR A 58 0.08 11.54 -7.72
CA THR A 58 -1.36 11.81 -7.78
C THR A 58 -2.00 11.25 -9.05
N PHE A 59 -3.32 11.00 -9.04
CA PHE A 59 -4.06 10.33 -10.13
C PHE A 59 -3.95 10.98 -11.53
N ASP A 60 -3.55 12.24 -11.61
CA ASP A 60 -3.35 12.98 -12.87
C ASP A 60 -2.01 12.65 -13.55
N ARG A 61 -1.16 11.85 -12.90
CA ARG A 61 0.13 11.39 -13.43
C ARG A 61 -0.03 10.09 -14.25
N PRO A 62 0.88 9.83 -15.21
CA PRO A 62 0.87 8.57 -15.95
C PRO A 62 1.19 7.38 -15.05
N ALA A 63 0.76 6.18 -15.47
CA ALA A 63 1.01 4.93 -14.73
C ALA A 63 2.51 4.67 -14.47
N ASP A 64 3.38 5.04 -15.42
CA ASP A 64 4.84 4.94 -15.29
C ASP A 64 5.40 5.78 -14.13
N ASP A 65 4.80 6.94 -13.85
CA ASP A 65 5.21 7.77 -12.71
C ASP A 65 4.85 7.08 -11.40
N HIS A 66 3.68 6.42 -11.32
CA HIS A 66 3.27 5.68 -10.12
C HIS A 66 4.19 4.49 -9.85
N THR A 67 4.54 3.71 -10.88
CA THR A 67 5.44 2.56 -10.73
C THR A 67 6.84 3.04 -10.35
N THR A 68 7.37 4.08 -11.02
CA THR A 68 8.68 4.67 -10.71
C THR A 68 8.75 5.17 -9.28
N VAL A 69 7.73 5.90 -8.80
CA VAL A 69 7.69 6.40 -7.42
C VAL A 69 7.69 5.25 -6.41
N ALA A 70 6.95 4.17 -6.66
CA ALA A 70 6.96 3.00 -5.79
C ALA A 70 8.32 2.29 -5.78
N GLU A 71 8.96 2.12 -6.94
CA GLU A 71 10.29 1.50 -7.05
C GLU A 71 11.37 2.30 -6.31
N LEU A 72 11.40 3.61 -6.47
CA LEU A 72 12.32 4.48 -5.76
C LEU A 72 12.08 4.47 -4.24
N SER A 73 10.81 4.46 -3.83
CA SER A 73 10.42 4.39 -2.41
C SER A 73 10.93 3.12 -1.74
N ILE A 74 10.77 1.96 -2.41
CA ILE A 74 11.20 0.69 -1.80
C ILE A 74 12.72 0.52 -1.80
N GLU A 75 13.43 0.98 -2.83
CA GLU A 75 14.89 0.96 -2.82
C GLU A 75 15.45 1.86 -1.73
N ARG A 76 14.85 3.04 -1.53
CA ARG A 76 15.20 3.92 -0.40
C ARG A 76 15.00 3.23 0.94
N ALA A 77 13.84 2.61 1.16
CA ALA A 77 13.54 1.87 2.39
C ALA A 77 14.58 0.77 2.65
N LYS A 78 14.97 0.01 1.61
CA LYS A 78 16.03 -1.02 1.74
C LYS A 78 17.38 -0.43 2.15
N ARG A 79 17.82 0.69 1.58
CA ARG A 79 19.09 1.32 1.97
C ARG A 79 19.10 1.76 3.42
N LEU A 80 17.98 2.31 3.91
CA LEU A 80 17.84 2.68 5.33
C LEU A 80 17.94 1.45 6.24
N VAL A 81 17.31 0.34 5.86
CA VAL A 81 17.37 -0.93 6.60
C VAL A 81 18.79 -1.52 6.63
N GLU A 82 19.50 -1.46 5.51
CA GLU A 82 20.92 -1.87 5.43
C GLU A 82 21.84 -1.02 6.32
N MET A 83 21.45 0.23 6.61
CA MET A 83 22.13 1.09 7.57
C MET A 83 21.74 0.81 9.04
N GLY A 84 20.92 -0.22 9.28
CA GLY A 84 20.50 -0.64 10.62
C GLY A 84 19.23 0.05 11.14
N MET A 85 18.48 0.76 10.29
CA MET A 85 17.26 1.45 10.71
C MET A 85 16.01 0.57 10.59
N ASP A 86 15.08 0.75 11.52
CA ASP A 86 13.73 0.22 11.40
C ASP A 86 12.87 1.17 10.54
N VAL A 87 12.31 0.63 9.47
CA VAL A 87 11.54 1.40 8.47
C VAL A 87 10.13 0.84 8.37
N VAL A 88 9.13 1.72 8.45
CA VAL A 88 7.74 1.38 8.16
C VAL A 88 7.29 2.11 6.89
N VAL A 89 6.85 1.34 5.91
CA VAL A 89 6.18 1.85 4.71
C VAL A 89 4.68 1.62 4.82
N LEU A 90 3.92 2.71 4.85
CA LEU A 90 2.46 2.70 4.70
C LEU A 90 2.14 3.00 3.23
N LEU A 91 1.61 2.01 2.50
CA LEU A 91 1.28 2.14 1.08
C LEU A 91 -0.25 2.25 0.89
N ASP A 92 -0.68 3.32 0.22
CA ASP A 92 -2.06 3.51 -0.22
C ASP A 92 -2.09 3.68 -1.75
N SER A 93 -2.37 2.64 -2.55
CA SER A 93 -2.72 1.25 -2.17
C SER A 93 -2.04 0.20 -3.06
N MET A 94 -1.97 -1.05 -2.59
CA MET A 94 -1.51 -2.18 -3.41
C MET A 94 -2.39 -2.41 -4.64
N THR A 95 -3.70 -2.19 -4.51
CA THR A 95 -4.64 -2.36 -5.63
C THR A 95 -4.35 -1.35 -6.74
N ARG A 96 -4.18 -0.08 -6.39
CA ARG A 96 -3.82 0.97 -7.36
C ARG A 96 -2.44 0.75 -7.96
N LEU A 97 -1.47 0.33 -7.14
CA LEU A 97 -0.14 -0.02 -7.63
C LEU A 97 -0.19 -1.18 -8.64
N GLY A 98 -0.95 -2.23 -8.35
CA GLY A 98 -1.17 -3.36 -9.26
C GLY A 98 -1.80 -2.92 -10.59
N ARG A 99 -2.78 -2.01 -10.55
CA ARG A 99 -3.37 -1.40 -11.76
C ARG A 99 -2.33 -0.61 -12.56
N ALA A 100 -1.51 0.20 -11.89
CA ALA A 100 -0.48 1.00 -12.55
C ALA A 100 0.52 0.11 -13.28
N TYR A 101 1.04 -0.95 -12.63
CA TYR A 101 1.91 -1.91 -13.31
C TYR A 101 1.21 -2.63 -14.47
N ASN A 102 -0.06 -2.98 -14.33
CA ASN A 102 -0.83 -3.61 -15.40
C ASN A 102 -1.00 -2.69 -16.63
N LEU A 103 -1.10 -1.38 -16.43
CA LEU A 103 -1.19 -0.39 -17.51
C LEU A 103 0.17 -0.07 -18.13
N ALA A 104 1.23 -0.04 -17.32
CA ALA A 104 2.60 0.28 -17.74
C ALA A 104 3.32 -0.89 -18.42
N ALA A 105 2.98 -2.14 -18.05
CA ALA A 105 3.69 -3.31 -18.54
C ALA A 105 3.39 -3.61 -20.01
N PRO A 106 4.40 -4.03 -20.79
CA PRO A 106 4.17 -4.59 -22.12
C PRO A 106 3.38 -5.90 -21.98
N ALA A 107 2.46 -6.15 -22.92
CA ALA A 107 1.63 -7.35 -22.91
C ALA A 107 2.50 -8.62 -23.00
N SER A 108 2.37 -9.52 -22.03
CA SER A 108 3.06 -10.81 -21.99
C SER A 108 2.36 -11.89 -22.83
N GLY A 109 1.11 -11.62 -23.24
CA GLY A 109 0.23 -12.58 -23.91
C GLY A 109 -0.49 -13.55 -22.96
N ARG A 110 -0.24 -13.48 -21.64
CA ARG A 110 -0.93 -14.28 -20.61
C ARG A 110 -1.79 -13.39 -19.72
N ILE A 111 -3.05 -13.26 -20.13
CA ILE A 111 -4.05 -12.43 -19.45
C ILE A 111 -4.89 -13.33 -18.52
N LEU A 112 -4.91 -12.99 -17.24
CA LEU A 112 -5.75 -13.58 -16.21
C LEU A 112 -7.19 -13.06 -16.32
N SER A 113 -8.09 -13.66 -15.54
CA SER A 113 -9.44 -13.11 -15.37
C SER A 113 -9.38 -11.62 -14.97
N GLY A 114 -10.36 -10.84 -15.41
CA GLY A 114 -10.39 -9.40 -15.12
C GLY A 114 -9.43 -8.53 -15.94
N GLY A 115 -8.72 -9.09 -16.92
CA GLY A 115 -7.86 -8.30 -17.83
C GLY A 115 -6.49 -7.96 -17.24
N VAL A 116 -6.04 -8.76 -16.26
CA VAL A 116 -4.75 -8.56 -15.59
C VAL A 116 -3.68 -9.40 -16.28
N ASP A 117 -2.59 -8.78 -16.71
CA ASP A 117 -1.43 -9.49 -17.22
C ASP A 117 -0.67 -10.13 -16.05
N SER A 118 -0.48 -11.45 -16.12
CA SER A 118 0.21 -12.20 -15.05
C SER A 118 1.63 -11.71 -14.78
N ALA A 119 2.35 -11.20 -15.79
CA ALA A 119 3.69 -10.68 -15.64
C ALA A 119 3.71 -9.31 -14.96
N ALA A 120 2.64 -8.52 -15.12
CA ALA A 120 2.53 -7.19 -14.54
C ALA A 120 2.41 -7.21 -13.01
N LEU A 121 1.97 -8.32 -12.41
CA LEU A 121 1.89 -8.45 -10.96
C LEU A 121 3.22 -8.85 -10.29
N TYR A 122 4.24 -9.22 -11.06
CA TYR A 122 5.54 -9.59 -10.49
C TYR A 122 6.23 -8.44 -9.75
N PRO A 123 6.40 -7.23 -10.33
CA PRO A 123 7.01 -6.11 -9.62
C PRO A 123 6.31 -5.71 -8.30
N PRO A 124 4.97 -5.54 -8.24
CA PRO A 124 4.32 -5.17 -6.98
C PRO A 124 4.35 -6.31 -5.96
N LYS A 125 4.38 -7.59 -6.37
CA LYS A 125 4.63 -8.71 -5.43
C LYS A 125 6.03 -8.61 -4.82
N ARG A 126 7.04 -8.27 -5.63
CA ARG A 126 8.41 -8.06 -5.15
C ARG A 126 8.52 -6.85 -4.24
N PHE A 127 7.78 -5.77 -4.53
CA PHE A 127 7.66 -4.61 -3.63
C PHE A 127 7.13 -5.05 -2.27
N PHE A 128 5.98 -5.75 -2.24
CA PHE A 128 5.33 -6.12 -0.98
C PHE A 128 6.13 -7.20 -0.20
N GLY A 129 6.72 -8.16 -0.91
CA GLY A 129 7.61 -9.18 -0.34
C GLY A 129 9.00 -8.66 0.05
N ALA A 130 9.29 -7.37 -0.10
CA ALA A 130 10.49 -6.77 0.44
C ALA A 130 10.44 -6.71 1.97
N ALA A 131 9.24 -6.61 2.58
CA ALA A 131 9.05 -6.59 4.02
C ALA A 131 9.69 -7.81 4.70
N ARG A 132 10.57 -7.57 5.67
CA ARG A 132 11.31 -8.60 6.40
C ARG A 132 11.98 -8.02 7.64
N ASN A 133 12.18 -8.86 8.65
CA ASN A 133 13.10 -8.57 9.74
C ASN A 133 14.49 -9.12 9.38
N ILE A 134 15.55 -8.34 9.59
CA ILE A 134 16.93 -8.76 9.29
C ILE A 134 17.68 -8.98 10.59
N GLU A 135 18.22 -10.18 10.77
CA GLU A 135 19.05 -10.49 11.93
C GLU A 135 20.34 -9.66 11.90
N ASN A 136 20.66 -8.97 13.00
CA ASN A 136 21.79 -8.04 13.13
C ASN A 136 21.73 -6.83 12.16
N GLY A 137 20.54 -6.47 11.67
CA GLY A 137 20.27 -5.26 10.89
C GLY A 137 19.05 -4.51 11.43
N GLY A 138 18.46 -3.66 10.59
CA GLY A 138 17.14 -3.09 10.86
C GLY A 138 16.00 -3.98 10.35
N SER A 139 14.77 -3.49 10.44
CA SER A 139 13.58 -4.16 9.91
C SER A 139 12.84 -3.33 8.86
N LEU A 140 12.24 -4.01 7.88
CA LEU A 140 11.33 -3.40 6.91
C LEU A 140 9.92 -3.91 7.13
N THR A 141 9.05 -3.04 7.65
CA THR A 141 7.61 -3.30 7.76
C THR A 141 6.88 -2.62 6.64
N ILE A 142 6.03 -3.36 5.91
CA ILE A 142 5.14 -2.78 4.90
C ILE A 142 3.70 -3.09 5.31
N LEU A 143 2.91 -2.04 5.50
CA LEU A 143 1.46 -2.12 5.61
C LEU A 143 0.86 -1.45 4.39
N ALA A 144 0.02 -2.18 3.66
CA ALA A 144 -0.58 -1.65 2.47
C ALA A 144 -2.08 -1.89 2.45
N THR A 145 -2.83 -0.91 1.96
CA THR A 145 -4.27 -1.08 1.75
C THR A 145 -4.52 -1.91 0.49
N ALA A 146 -5.57 -2.72 0.52
CA ALA A 146 -6.09 -3.43 -0.63
C ALA A 146 -7.59 -3.19 -0.71
N LEU A 147 -8.06 -2.72 -1.86
CA LEU A 147 -9.47 -2.48 -2.10
C LEU A 147 -10.16 -3.80 -2.48
N VAL A 148 -11.29 -4.07 -1.82
CA VAL A 148 -12.20 -5.18 -2.12
C VAL A 148 -13.61 -4.64 -2.36
N GLU A 149 -14.51 -5.47 -2.90
CA GLU A 149 -15.91 -5.09 -3.12
C GLU A 149 -16.08 -3.79 -3.96
N THR A 150 -15.15 -3.55 -4.88
CA THR A 150 -15.17 -2.40 -5.80
C THR A 150 -16.10 -2.65 -7.00
N GLY A 151 -16.53 -3.90 -7.19
CA GLY A 151 -17.25 -4.36 -8.39
C GLY A 151 -16.33 -4.62 -9.59
N SER A 152 -15.01 -4.49 -9.43
CA SER A 152 -14.04 -4.76 -10.50
C SER A 152 -13.39 -6.13 -10.32
N LYS A 153 -13.59 -7.02 -11.31
CA LYS A 153 -12.90 -8.32 -11.36
C LYS A 153 -11.37 -8.19 -11.36
N MET A 154 -10.84 -7.09 -11.90
CA MET A 154 -9.42 -6.79 -11.85
C MET A 154 -8.94 -6.64 -10.40
N ASP A 155 -9.67 -5.90 -9.56
CA ASP A 155 -9.29 -5.69 -8.16
C ASP A 155 -9.37 -6.98 -7.35
N GLU A 156 -10.39 -7.80 -7.60
CA GLU A 156 -10.53 -9.12 -6.98
C GLU A 156 -9.32 -10.00 -7.29
N VAL A 157 -8.91 -10.07 -8.56
CA VAL A 157 -7.73 -10.85 -8.97
C VAL A 157 -6.45 -10.28 -8.38
N ILE A 158 -6.27 -8.95 -8.41
CA ILE A 158 -5.11 -8.29 -7.80
C ILE A 158 -5.03 -8.61 -6.30
N PHE A 159 -6.16 -8.53 -5.58
CA PHE A 159 -6.22 -8.83 -4.16
C PHE A 159 -5.82 -10.29 -3.86
N GLU A 160 -6.42 -11.26 -4.56
CA GLU A 160 -6.10 -12.68 -4.36
C GLU A 160 -4.61 -12.98 -4.60
N GLU A 161 -4.01 -12.34 -5.59
CA GLU A 161 -2.59 -12.50 -5.91
C GLU A 161 -1.67 -11.95 -4.80
N PHE A 162 -2.09 -10.90 -4.08
CA PHE A 162 -1.31 -10.33 -2.97
C PHE A 162 -1.60 -10.96 -1.62
N LYS A 163 -2.80 -11.53 -1.44
CA LYS A 163 -3.19 -12.24 -0.22
C LYS A 163 -2.18 -13.31 0.17
N GLY A 164 -1.72 -14.11 -0.80
CA GLY A 164 -0.70 -15.14 -0.58
C GLY A 164 0.72 -14.62 -0.31
N THR A 165 0.96 -13.31 -0.42
CA THR A 165 2.29 -12.70 -0.18
C THR A 165 2.40 -12.12 1.24
N GLY A 166 1.28 -11.72 1.85
CA GLY A 166 1.25 -11.14 3.19
C GLY A 166 1.22 -12.18 4.31
N ASN A 167 1.59 -11.75 5.52
CA ASN A 167 1.54 -12.56 6.74
C ASN A 167 0.57 -11.98 7.81
N MET A 168 -0.15 -10.92 7.46
CA MET A 168 -1.14 -10.25 8.31
C MET A 168 -2.22 -9.64 7.42
N GLU A 169 -3.48 -9.80 7.82
CA GLU A 169 -4.64 -9.17 7.20
C GLU A 169 -5.46 -8.47 8.29
N LEU A 170 -5.90 -7.25 8.01
CA LEU A 170 -6.88 -6.50 8.81
C LEU A 170 -8.04 -6.15 7.90
N HIS A 171 -9.23 -6.68 8.20
CA HIS A 171 -10.41 -6.50 7.36
C HIS A 171 -11.29 -5.38 7.93
N LEU A 172 -11.68 -4.46 7.05
CA LEU A 172 -12.65 -3.42 7.36
C LEU A 172 -14.02 -3.78 6.80
N ASP A 173 -15.07 -3.63 7.59
CA ASP A 173 -16.44 -3.93 7.20
C ASP A 173 -17.26 -2.64 7.01
N ARG A 174 -17.74 -2.44 5.78
CA ARG A 174 -18.61 -1.32 5.41
C ARG A 174 -19.92 -1.29 6.22
N SER A 175 -20.45 -2.46 6.61
CA SER A 175 -21.69 -2.57 7.37
C SER A 175 -21.59 -1.98 8.77
N LEU A 176 -20.38 -2.02 9.37
CA LEU A 176 -20.09 -1.37 10.66
C LEU A 176 -20.08 0.15 10.51
N VAL A 177 -19.48 0.66 9.41
CA VAL A 177 -19.47 2.09 9.09
C VAL A 177 -20.89 2.63 8.88
N GLU A 178 -21.76 1.89 8.18
CA GLU A 178 -23.17 2.26 7.99
C GLU A 178 -23.93 2.38 9.32
N LYS A 179 -23.53 1.59 10.33
CA LYS A 179 -24.02 1.66 11.71
C LYS A 179 -23.28 2.68 12.58
N ARG A 180 -22.34 3.43 12.00
CA ARG A 180 -21.46 4.39 12.69
C ARG A 180 -20.60 3.77 13.79
N LEU A 181 -20.22 2.51 13.62
CA LEU A 181 -19.31 1.79 14.51
C LEU A 181 -17.87 1.90 13.98
N TYR A 182 -16.97 2.40 14.83
CA TYR A 182 -15.57 2.62 14.51
C TYR A 182 -14.66 2.16 15.67
N PRO A 183 -13.45 1.61 15.40
CA PRO A 183 -12.96 1.24 14.07
C PRO A 183 -13.78 0.08 13.49
N ALA A 184 -14.03 0.14 12.18
CA ALA A 184 -14.91 -0.80 11.49
C ALA A 184 -14.19 -2.13 11.17
N ILE A 185 -13.55 -2.75 12.17
CA ILE A 185 -12.76 -3.97 12.02
C ILE A 185 -13.64 -5.19 12.25
N HIS A 186 -13.50 -6.20 11.39
CA HIS A 186 -14.16 -7.50 11.49
C HIS A 186 -13.14 -8.62 11.80
#